data_AF-A0A940PVS4-F1
#
_entry.id   AF-A0A940PVS4-F1
#
_cell.length_a   1.000
_cell.length_b   1.000
_cell.length_c   1.000
_cell.angle_alpha   90.00
_cell.angle_beta   90.00
_cell.angle_gamma   90.00
#
_symmetry.space_group_name_H-M   'P 1'
#
loop_
_entity.id
_entity.type
_entity.pdbx_description
1 polymer ?
#
loop_
_entity_poly.entity_id
_entity_poly.type
_entity_poly.pdbx_seq_one_letter_code
_entity_poly.pdbx_strand_id
1 'polypeptide(L)'
;MAFVTVFVVSLGSAVFVVALYSLGIRFLATPAAPARRADGTLEPVGAPRDDEDDDIEEAERPAWATFCARLFFALSVIVAAVGIFLIIPALHPW
;
A
#
# COMPACT_ATOMS: atom_id res chain seq x y z
N MET A 1 19.57 7.81 28.42
CA MET A 1 18.56 8.64 27.71
C MET A 1 18.73 8.59 26.19
N ALA A 2 19.87 9.01 25.63
CA ALA A 2 20.09 9.04 24.18
C ALA A 2 19.82 7.70 23.45
N PHE A 3 20.32 6.59 24.00
CA PHE A 3 20.11 5.25 23.42
C PHE A 3 18.61 4.89 23.31
N VAL A 4 17.84 5.12 24.37
CA VAL A 4 16.40 4.82 24.39
C VAL A 4 15.68 5.67 23.35
N THR A 5 16.03 6.95 23.22
CA THR A 5 15.46 7.84 22.20
C THR A 5 15.73 7.32 20.79
N VAL A 6 16.99 6.99 20.46
CA VAL A 6 17.35 6.47 19.13
C VAL A 6 16.63 5.16 18.85
N PHE A 7 16.54 4.28 19.85
CA PHE A 7 15.81 3.02 19.72
C PHE A 7 14.33 3.23 19.41
N VAL A 8 13.63 4.07 20.19
CA VAL A 8 12.19 4.31 20.00
C VAL A 8 11.92 5.01 18.67
N VAL A 9 12.73 6.00 18.30
CA VAL A 9 12.57 6.74 17.03
C VAL A 9 12.85 5.83 15.84
N SER A 10 13.90 5.01 15.88
CA SER A 10 14.22 4.09 14.79
C SER A 10 13.16 3.00 14.64
N LEU A 11 12.67 2.43 15.74
CA LEU A 11 11.59 1.45 15.71
C LEU A 11 10.29 2.06 15.18
N GLY A 12 9.90 3.23 15.66
CA GLY A 12 8.72 3.94 15.20
C GLY A 12 8.79 4.26 13.70
N SER A 13 9.95 4.74 13.24
CA SER A 13 10.20 4.99 11.82
C SER A 13 10.10 3.72 10.97
N ALA A 14 10.67 2.61 11.44
CA ALA A 14 10.61 1.34 10.72
C ALA A 14 9.16 0.83 10.58
N VAL A 15 8.39 0.85 11.68
CA VAL A 15 6.97 0.47 11.67
C VAL A 15 6.18 1.36 10.71
N PHE A 16 6.43 2.67 10.72
CA PHE A 16 5.75 3.61 9.83
C PHE A 16 6.01 3.32 8.35
N VAL A 17 7.27 3.10 7.95
CA VAL A 17 7.63 2.78 6.55
C VAL A 17 7.01 1.46 6.11
N VAL A 18 7.08 0.43 6.96
CA VAL A 18 6.47 -0.88 6.68
C VAL A 18 4.95 -0.76 6.54
N ALA A 19 4.31 0.05 7.39
CA ALA A 19 2.87 0.30 7.32
C ALA A 19 2.47 1.00 6.00
N LEU A 20 3.20 2.04 5.58
CA LEU A 20 2.96 2.71 4.30
C LEU A 20 3.03 1.73 3.12
N TYR A 21 4.10 0.93 3.08
CA TYR A 21 4.32 -0.02 2.00
C TYR A 21 3.28 -1.14 1.99
N SER A 22 2.98 -1.72 3.16
CA SER A 22 1.98 -2.77 3.31
C SER A 22 0.59 -2.29 2.94
N LEU A 23 0.25 -1.05 3.28
CA LEU A 23 -1.04 -0.45 2.94
C LEU A 23 -1.15 -0.18 1.42
N GLY A 24 -0.05 0.23 0.77
CA GLY A 24 0.03 0.32 -0.69
C GLY A 24 -0.27 -1.02 -1.38
N ILE A 25 0.35 -2.12 -0.91
CA ILE A 25 0.06 -3.47 -1.40
C ILE A 25 -1.40 -3.86 -1.17
N ARG A 26 -1.95 -3.57 0.02
CA ARG A 26 -3.34 -3.90 0.34
C ARG A 26 -4.34 -3.18 -0.58
N PHE A 27 -4.05 -1.95 -0.99
CA PHE A 27 -4.85 -1.26 -1.99
C PHE A 27 -4.70 -1.88 -3.39
N LEU A 28 -3.51 -2.38 -3.75
CA LEU A 28 -3.34 -3.14 -4.99
C LEU A 28 -4.12 -4.46 -4.97
N ALA A 29 -4.25 -5.10 -3.81
CA ALA A 29 -5.01 -6.33 -3.62
C ALA A 29 -6.52 -6.09 -3.37
N THR A 30 -7.02 -4.86 -3.55
CA THR A 30 -8.45 -4.58 -3.39
C THR A 30 -9.22 -5.24 -4.55
N PRO A 31 -10.20 -6.11 -4.25
CA PRO A 31 -10.96 -6.79 -5.30
C PRO A 31 -11.82 -5.79 -6.10
N ALA A 32 -12.17 -6.19 -7.31
CA ALA A 32 -13.12 -5.44 -8.13
C ALA A 32 -14.49 -5.33 -7.43
N ALA A 33 -15.25 -4.29 -7.78
CA ALA A 33 -16.61 -4.15 -7.29
C ALA A 33 -17.50 -5.27 -7.87
N PRO A 34 -18.45 -5.83 -7.09
CA PRO A 34 -19.37 -6.84 -7.60
C PRO A 34 -20.13 -6.31 -8.82
N ALA A 35 -20.17 -7.08 -9.89
CA ALA A 35 -20.95 -6.73 -11.07
C ALA A 35 -22.45 -6.62 -10.71
N ARG A 36 -23.12 -5.64 -11.34
CA ARG A 36 -24.57 -5.48 -11.17
C ARG A 36 -25.27 -6.30 -12.24
N ARG A 37 -26.09 -7.27 -11.82
CA ARG A 37 -26.86 -8.13 -12.72
C ARG A 37 -27.99 -7.34 -13.38
N ALA A 38 -28.49 -7.87 -14.50
CA ALA A 38 -29.58 -7.29 -15.27
C ALA A 38 -30.91 -7.18 -14.49
N ASP A 39 -31.05 -7.96 -13.41
CA ASP A 39 -32.16 -7.92 -12.46
C ASP A 39 -32.01 -6.84 -11.37
N GLY A 40 -30.92 -6.06 -11.41
CA GLY A 40 -30.62 -5.00 -10.45
C GLY A 40 -29.95 -5.47 -9.17
N THR A 41 -29.80 -6.79 -8.96
CA THR A 41 -29.09 -7.39 -7.83
C THR A 41 -27.58 -7.38 -8.05
N LEU A 42 -26.81 -7.57 -6.97
CA LEU A 42 -25.35 -7.70 -7.05
C LEU A 42 -24.99 -9.18 -7.25
N GLU A 43 -23.93 -9.43 -8.02
CA GLU A 43 -23.29 -10.74 -8.10
C GLU A 43 -23.02 -11.27 -6.67
N PRO A 44 -23.54 -12.45 -6.28
CA PRO A 44 -23.24 -13.03 -4.99
C PRO A 44 -21.74 -13.31 -4.90
N VAL A 45 -21.11 -12.91 -3.79
CA VAL A 45 -19.70 -13.20 -3.51
C VAL A 45 -19.54 -14.72 -3.47
N GLY A 46 -18.89 -15.28 -4.50
CA GLY A 46 -18.63 -16.71 -4.62
C GLY A 46 -17.79 -17.25 -3.46
N ALA A 47 -17.85 -18.56 -3.24
CA ALA A 47 -17.10 -19.22 -2.18
C ALA A 47 -15.59 -18.90 -2.29
N PRO A 48 -14.89 -18.62 -1.18
CA PRO A 48 -13.47 -18.31 -1.23
C PRO A 48 -12.68 -19.58 -1.54
N ARG A 49 -12.37 -19.76 -2.83
CA ARG A 49 -11.62 -20.88 -3.46
C ARG A 49 -12.43 -22.12 -3.79
N ASP A 50 -12.61 -22.34 -5.09
CA ASP A 50 -11.94 -23.41 -5.84
C ASP A 50 -12.16 -23.07 -7.31
N ASP A 51 -11.09 -22.82 -8.07
CA ASP A 51 -11.00 -22.95 -9.53
C ASP A 51 -9.59 -22.52 -9.95
N GLU A 52 -8.72 -23.52 -10.14
CA GLU A 52 -7.36 -23.42 -10.66
C GLU A 52 -7.35 -23.08 -12.16
N ASP A 53 -7.99 -21.97 -12.57
CA ASP A 53 -7.82 -21.43 -13.92
C ASP A 53 -7.58 -19.92 -13.87
N ASP A 54 -6.59 -19.50 -14.66
CA ASP A 54 -6.07 -18.15 -14.88
C ASP A 54 -7.11 -17.23 -15.55
N ASP A 55 -8.30 -17.16 -15.00
CA ASP A 55 -9.24 -16.10 -15.32
C ASP A 55 -8.73 -14.83 -14.63
N ILE A 56 -7.79 -14.18 -15.32
CA ILE A 56 -7.59 -12.72 -15.26
C ILE A 56 -8.89 -12.10 -15.77
N GLU A 57 -10.00 -12.34 -15.08
CA GLU A 57 -11.24 -11.65 -15.35
C GLU A 57 -10.92 -10.18 -15.14
N GLU A 58 -11.13 -9.41 -16.22
CA GLU A 58 -10.92 -7.99 -16.40
C GLU A 58 -11.82 -7.14 -15.47
N ALA A 59 -12.08 -7.63 -14.26
CA ALA A 59 -12.73 -6.91 -13.21
C ALA A 59 -11.75 -5.80 -12.77
N GLU A 60 -11.91 -4.63 -13.40
CA GLU A 60 -11.02 -3.49 -13.23
C GLU A 60 -10.99 -3.11 -11.74
N ARG A 61 -9.81 -3.27 -11.11
CA ARG A 61 -9.56 -2.82 -9.74
C ARG A 61 -10.07 -1.39 -9.59
N PRO A 62 -10.83 -1.08 -8.52
CA PRO A 62 -11.44 0.24 -8.38
C PRO A 62 -10.40 1.37 -8.47
N ALA A 63 -10.71 2.39 -9.26
CA ALA A 63 -9.79 3.50 -9.53
C ALA A 63 -9.31 4.22 -8.25
N TRP A 64 -10.17 4.31 -7.23
CA TRP A 64 -9.81 4.88 -5.93
C TRP A 64 -8.73 4.05 -5.21
N ALA A 65 -8.79 2.72 -5.30
CA ALA A 65 -7.79 1.85 -4.68
C ALA A 65 -6.46 1.99 -5.41
N THR A 66 -6.48 2.07 -6.75
CA THR A 66 -5.29 2.35 -7.55
C THR A 66 -4.67 3.71 -7.21
N PHE A 67 -5.48 4.75 -7.04
CA PHE A 67 -5.00 6.07 -6.62
C PHE A 67 -4.37 6.02 -5.22
N CYS A 68 -5.03 5.39 -4.25
CA CYS A 68 -4.49 5.22 -2.90
C CYS A 68 -3.18 4.43 -2.91
N ALA A 69 -3.09 3.33 -3.67
CA ALA A 69 -1.85 2.57 -3.79
C ALA A 69 -0.69 3.46 -4.27
N ARG A 70 -0.90 4.23 -5.36
CA ARG A 70 0.11 5.17 -5.90
C ARG A 70 0.52 6.20 -4.85
N LEU A 71 -0.43 6.77 -4.13
CA LEU A 71 -0.17 7.73 -3.06
C LEU A 71 0.72 7.13 -1.96
N PHE A 72 0.40 5.93 -1.47
CA PHE A 72 1.17 5.27 -0.41
C PHE A 72 2.58 4.88 -0.86
N PHE A 73 2.75 4.42 -2.10
CA PHE A 73 4.09 4.18 -2.65
C PHE A 73 4.89 5.47 -2.81
N ALA A 74 4.26 6.55 -3.31
CA ALA A 74 4.92 7.85 -3.42
C ALA A 74 5.37 8.37 -2.04
N LEU A 75 4.52 8.27 -1.01
CA LEU A 75 4.86 8.63 0.35
C LEU A 75 6.01 7.78 0.90
N SER A 76 6.01 6.46 0.64
CA SER A 76 7.11 5.58 1.03
C SER A 76 8.44 5.98 0.40
N VAL A 77 8.44 6.32 -0.90
CA VAL A 77 9.62 6.82 -1.62
C VAL A 77 10.11 8.15 -1.02
N ILE A 78 9.19 9.08 -0.73
CA ILE A 78 9.53 10.38 -0.12
C ILE A 78 10.19 10.16 1.25
N VAL A 79 9.63 9.29 2.10
CA VAL A 79 10.20 8.99 3.43
C VAL A 79 11.61 8.40 3.30
N ALA A 80 11.82 7.47 2.37
CA ALA A 80 13.14 6.91 2.11
C ALA A 80 14.13 7.98 1.61
N ALA A 81 13.72 8.83 0.68
CA ALA A 81 14.55 9.92 0.15
C ALA A 81 14.94 10.94 1.23
N VAL A 82 14.01 11.30 2.13
CA VAL A 82 14.30 12.17 3.27
C VAL A 82 15.28 11.49 4.24
N GLY A 83 15.11 10.19 4.50
CA GLY A 83 16.06 9.43 5.32
C GLY A 83 17.48 9.46 4.73
N ILE A 84 17.62 9.24 3.43
CA ILE A 84 18.91 9.32 2.72
C ILE A 84 19.49 10.72 2.80
N PHE A 85 18.67 11.74 2.55
CA PHE A 85 19.06 13.15 2.64
C PHE A 85 19.64 13.50 4.01
N LEU A 86 19.01 13.04 5.10
CA LEU A 86 19.47 13.29 6.46
C LEU A 86 20.71 12.47 6.87
N ILE A 87 20.91 11.29 6.27
CA ILE A 87 22.09 10.45 6.55
C ILE A 87 23.34 11.00 5.87
N ILE A 88 23.21 11.56 4.66
CA ILE A 88 24.34 12.04 3.86
C ILE A 88 24.52 13.55 4.10
N PRO A 89 25.53 13.99 4.88
CA PRO A 89 25.71 15.41 5.21
C PRO A 89 26.00 16.28 3.99
N ALA A 90 26.62 15.70 2.96
CA ALA A 90 26.90 16.39 1.70
C ALA A 90 25.62 16.83 0.95
N LEU A 91 24.46 16.23 1.24
CA LEU A 91 23.19 16.62 0.64
C LEU A 91 22.54 17.82 1.37
N HIS A 92 22.98 18.15 2.59
CA HIS A 92 22.45 19.26 3.39
C HIS A 92 23.57 19.97 4.20
N PRO A 93 24.46 20.72 3.53
CA PRO A 93 25.71 21.20 4.14
C PRO A 93 25.57 22.38 5.12
N TRP A 94 24.37 22.68 5.63
CA TRP A 94 24.08 23.83 6.49
C TRP A 94 23.83 23.46 7.94
#